data_AF-A0A5C9BM83-F1
#
_entry.id   AF-A0A5C9BM83-F1
#
_cell.length_a   1.000
_cell.length_b   1.000
_cell.length_c   1.000
_cell.angle_alpha   90.00
_cell.angle_beta   90.00
_cell.angle_gamma   90.00
#
_symmetry.space_group_name_H-M   'P 1'
#
loop_
_entity.id
_entity.type
_entity.pdbx_description
1 polymer ?
#
loop_
_entity_poly.entity_id
_entity_poly.type
_entity_poly.pdbx_seq_one_letter_code
_entity_poly.pdbx_strand_id
1 'polypeptide(L)'
;MSQEIEIVGLLGGESAALALYTPLDALFAEYRKLRAEIEQIASYVACASDVMTYFCDAARIELKIGKFSAQNLFRAEPAIRSLDARFWSRAMRLTDVLDLMPAEARNEWSRQIKANETPPFEPATVRATLQTMIASRAQFFADRVDGLFFNLSDHHATNSPEGFYKRMIIAWMRTGYGALCHERSFFVHDLRCVIAKFSGRGEPPSSLTNRALEQIHQDGDFGNWHEFDGGALRLKLFKVGTCHLEVHPDVAYRLNMVLAWRNPTAIPARFRKAPAREKLDRPLRDGLVHFDIIAGIEKGLFSPDGHRVFFTDSVSAMVTEFMQRQGGKQDGGSWQFDYDFGAVLHEIERSGLIPEHT
;
A
#
# COMPACT_ATOMS: atom_id res chain seq x y z
N MET A 1 2.20 0.93 32.44
CA MET A 1 1.54 0.55 31.17
C MET A 1 2.50 -0.35 30.43
N SER A 2 2.08 -1.53 29.98
CA SER A 2 2.95 -2.43 29.21
C SER A 2 3.37 -1.76 27.90
N GLN A 3 4.60 -1.99 27.42
CA GLN A 3 5.10 -1.47 26.14
C GLN A 3 4.20 -1.86 24.95
N GLU A 4 3.46 -2.97 25.09
CA GLU A 4 2.43 -3.41 24.17
C GLU A 4 1.26 -2.42 24.05
N ILE A 5 0.81 -1.81 25.16
CA ILE A 5 -0.25 -0.78 25.15
C ILE A 5 0.23 0.48 24.42
N GLU A 6 1.53 0.83 24.51
CA GLU A 6 2.10 1.96 23.76
C GLU A 6 2.12 1.67 22.25
N ILE A 7 2.48 0.46 21.82
CA ILE A 7 2.50 0.09 20.39
C ILE A 7 1.08 -0.04 19.82
N VAL A 8 0.16 -0.65 20.57
CA VAL A 8 -1.26 -0.72 20.20
C VAL A 8 -1.89 0.67 20.19
N GLY A 9 -1.48 1.55 21.10
CA GLY A 9 -1.85 2.97 21.12
C GLY A 9 -1.36 3.74 19.89
N LEU A 10 -0.18 3.40 19.36
CA LEU A 10 0.34 3.93 18.09
C LEU A 10 -0.46 3.45 16.87
N LEU A 11 -1.22 2.35 16.98
CA LEU A 11 -2.00 1.73 15.89
C LEU A 11 -3.53 1.92 16.03
N GLY A 12 -4.02 2.71 17.01
CA GLY A 12 -5.44 3.08 17.14
C GLY A 12 -6.39 1.95 17.56
N GLY A 13 -6.01 1.13 18.54
CA GLY A 13 -6.44 -0.27 18.70
C GLY A 13 -7.89 -0.67 19.04
N GLU A 14 -8.77 0.11 19.67
CA GLU A 14 -9.98 -0.48 20.28
C GLU A 14 -11.33 -0.23 19.57
N SER A 15 -11.44 0.77 18.70
CA SER A 15 -12.74 1.13 18.07
C SER A 15 -13.10 0.30 16.82
N ALA A 16 -12.20 -0.54 16.31
CA ALA A 16 -12.34 -1.17 15.00
C ALA A 16 -13.21 -2.44 14.98
N ALA A 17 -13.21 -3.25 16.05
CA ALA A 17 -13.82 -4.59 16.01
C ALA A 17 -15.36 -4.57 15.89
N LEU A 18 -16.03 -3.66 16.60
CA LEU A 18 -17.50 -3.48 16.51
C LEU A 18 -17.93 -2.87 15.17
N ALA A 19 -17.08 -2.06 14.54
CA ALA A 19 -17.35 -1.43 13.24
C ALA A 19 -17.36 -2.44 12.06
N LEU A 20 -16.80 -3.64 12.24
CA LEU A 20 -16.68 -4.66 11.20
C LEU A 20 -17.90 -5.58 11.06
N TYR A 21 -18.78 -5.66 12.06
CA TYR A 21 -19.89 -6.62 12.04
C TYR A 21 -20.87 -6.34 10.89
N THR A 22 -21.33 -5.10 10.76
CA THR A 22 -22.30 -4.71 9.72
C THR A 22 -21.75 -4.88 8.30
N PRO A 23 -20.51 -4.43 7.97
CA PRO A 23 -19.93 -4.67 6.64
C PRO A 23 -19.70 -6.16 6.32
N LEU A 24 -19.33 -6.98 7.31
CA LEU A 24 -19.16 -8.42 7.11
C LEU A 24 -20.49 -9.13 6.85
N ASP A 25 -21.57 -8.73 7.52
CA ASP A 25 -22.89 -9.31 7.30
C ASP A 25 -23.40 -9.06 5.87
N ALA A 26 -23.16 -7.86 5.35
CA ALA A 26 -23.45 -7.53 3.96
C ALA A 26 -22.64 -8.42 2.99
N LEU A 27 -21.34 -8.64 3.27
CA LEU A 27 -20.51 -9.55 2.48
C LEU A 27 -21.03 -10.99 2.53
N PHE A 28 -21.45 -11.49 3.69
CA PHE A 28 -21.99 -12.86 3.80
C PHE A 28 -23.31 -13.01 3.04
N ALA A 29 -24.17 -12.00 3.06
CA ALA A 29 -25.42 -12.02 2.30
C ALA A 29 -25.15 -12.07 0.78
N GLU A 30 -24.24 -11.24 0.30
CA GLU A 30 -23.85 -11.22 -1.12
C GLU A 30 -23.17 -12.53 -1.54
N TYR A 31 -22.26 -13.07 -0.71
CA TYR A 31 -21.59 -14.34 -0.96
C TYR A 31 -22.61 -15.48 -1.12
N ARG A 32 -23.59 -15.59 -0.20
CA ARG A 32 -24.62 -16.64 -0.25
C ARG A 32 -25.44 -16.55 -1.54
N LYS A 33 -25.79 -15.34 -1.97
CA LYS A 33 -26.52 -15.11 -3.23
C LYS A 33 -25.70 -15.60 -4.43
N LEU A 34 -24.46 -15.14 -4.55
CA LEU A 34 -23.59 -15.49 -5.68
C LEU A 34 -23.25 -16.99 -5.71
N ARG A 35 -23.05 -17.60 -4.54
CA ARG A 35 -22.82 -19.05 -4.45
C ARG A 35 -24.03 -19.85 -4.94
N ALA A 36 -25.24 -19.46 -4.54
CA ALA A 36 -26.47 -20.10 -5.01
C ALA A 36 -26.64 -19.95 -6.53
N GLU A 37 -26.33 -18.78 -7.10
CA GLU A 37 -26.35 -18.56 -8.55
C GLU A 37 -25.34 -19.43 -9.30
N ILE A 38 -24.11 -19.57 -8.76
CA ILE A 38 -23.09 -20.48 -9.33
C ILE A 38 -23.59 -21.93 -9.35
N GLU A 39 -24.16 -22.40 -8.23
CA GLU A 39 -24.67 -23.77 -8.10
C GLU A 39 -25.85 -24.01 -9.06
N GLN A 40 -26.75 -23.03 -9.21
CA GLN A 40 -27.86 -23.09 -10.16
C GLN A 40 -27.38 -23.19 -11.62
N ILE A 41 -26.41 -22.35 -12.02
CA ILE A 41 -25.86 -22.37 -13.38
C ILE A 41 -25.13 -23.69 -13.64
N ALA A 42 -24.32 -24.16 -12.69
CA ALA A 42 -23.61 -25.43 -12.81
C ALA A 42 -24.57 -26.60 -13.00
N SER A 43 -25.67 -26.63 -12.23
CA SER A 43 -26.71 -27.64 -12.36
C SER A 43 -27.44 -27.57 -13.71
N TYR A 44 -27.80 -26.37 -14.16
CA TYR A 44 -28.45 -26.17 -15.46
C TYR A 44 -27.57 -26.69 -16.62
N VAL A 45 -26.29 -26.32 -16.62
CA VAL A 45 -25.34 -26.73 -17.66
C VAL A 45 -25.09 -28.24 -17.63
N ALA A 46 -25.05 -28.86 -16.45
CA ALA A 46 -24.91 -30.30 -16.33
C ALA A 46 -26.08 -31.05 -17.03
N CYS A 47 -27.30 -30.52 -16.94
CA CYS A 47 -28.48 -31.08 -17.61
C CYS A 47 -28.58 -30.73 -19.11
N ALA A 48 -27.87 -29.69 -19.58
CA ALA A 48 -27.93 -29.19 -20.96
C ALA A 48 -26.60 -29.39 -21.72
N SER A 49 -25.77 -30.35 -21.31
CA SER A 49 -24.39 -30.51 -21.80
C SER A 49 -24.30 -30.63 -23.32
N ASP A 50 -25.24 -31.32 -23.97
CA ASP A 50 -25.21 -31.55 -25.42
C ASP A 50 -25.38 -30.25 -26.21
N VAL A 51 -26.31 -29.39 -25.80
CA VAL A 51 -26.53 -28.09 -26.45
C VAL A 51 -25.35 -27.15 -26.20
N MET A 52 -24.76 -27.21 -25.01
CA MET A 52 -23.61 -26.38 -24.64
C MET A 52 -22.35 -26.67 -25.49
N THR A 53 -22.26 -27.85 -26.12
CA THR A 53 -21.13 -28.18 -27.01
C THR A 53 -21.02 -27.23 -28.21
N TYR A 54 -22.14 -26.82 -28.80
CA TYR A 54 -22.14 -25.87 -29.92
C TYR A 54 -21.53 -24.52 -29.53
N PHE A 55 -21.78 -24.04 -28.31
CA PHE A 55 -21.15 -22.82 -27.79
C PHE A 55 -19.65 -23.00 -27.59
N CYS A 56 -19.22 -24.15 -27.03
CA CYS A 56 -17.80 -24.46 -26.86
C CYS A 56 -17.05 -24.56 -28.21
N ASP A 57 -17.68 -25.18 -29.22
CA ASP A 57 -17.11 -25.31 -30.56
C ASP A 57 -17.00 -23.96 -31.28
N ALA A 58 -18.03 -23.11 -31.18
CA ALA A 58 -17.99 -21.75 -31.70
C ALA A 58 -16.89 -20.92 -31.02
N ALA A 59 -16.80 -20.97 -29.68
CA ALA A 59 -15.77 -20.25 -28.93
C ALA A 59 -14.34 -20.70 -29.31
N ARG A 60 -14.13 -22.00 -29.54
CA ARG A 60 -12.84 -22.55 -30.01
C ARG A 60 -12.40 -21.92 -31.33
N ILE A 61 -13.33 -21.71 -32.27
CA ILE A 61 -13.03 -21.14 -33.59
C ILE A 61 -12.81 -19.63 -33.49
N GLU A 62 -13.77 -18.91 -32.88
CA GLU A 62 -13.79 -17.45 -32.86
C GLU A 62 -12.75 -16.85 -31.90
N LEU A 63 -12.66 -17.41 -30.69
CA LEU A 63 -11.76 -16.89 -29.64
C LEU A 63 -10.38 -17.56 -29.68
N LYS A 64 -10.17 -18.53 -30.56
CA LYS A 64 -8.93 -19.33 -30.68
C LYS A 64 -8.48 -19.96 -29.36
N ILE A 65 -9.45 -20.30 -28.51
CA ILE A 65 -9.21 -20.96 -27.22
C ILE A 65 -9.14 -22.49 -27.41
N GLY A 66 -8.51 -23.19 -26.47
CA GLY A 66 -8.39 -24.65 -26.50
C GLY A 66 -9.73 -25.40 -26.49
N LYS A 67 -9.69 -26.72 -26.61
CA LYS A 67 -10.89 -27.56 -26.50
C LYS A 67 -11.32 -27.67 -25.03
N PHE A 68 -12.52 -27.18 -24.70
CA PHE A 68 -13.12 -27.30 -23.37
C PHE A 68 -14.44 -28.07 -23.46
N SER A 69 -14.81 -28.76 -22.37
CA SER A 69 -16.18 -29.28 -22.19
C SER A 69 -16.96 -28.38 -21.24
N ALA A 70 -18.24 -28.19 -21.52
CA ALA A 70 -19.13 -27.42 -20.65
C ALA A 70 -19.16 -27.99 -19.23
N GLN A 71 -19.13 -29.33 -19.11
CA GLN A 71 -19.05 -30.02 -17.80
C GLN A 71 -17.80 -29.65 -17.00
N ASN A 72 -16.64 -29.47 -17.66
CA ASN A 72 -15.41 -29.07 -16.97
C ASN A 72 -15.37 -27.57 -16.67
N LEU A 73 -15.89 -26.75 -17.60
CA LEU A 73 -15.87 -25.29 -17.48
C LEU A 73 -16.82 -24.77 -16.40
N PHE A 74 -18.00 -25.36 -16.27
CA PHE A 74 -19.05 -24.93 -15.35
C PHE A 74 -19.09 -25.77 -14.06
N ARG A 75 -17.97 -26.35 -13.64
CA ARG A 75 -17.88 -27.02 -12.33
C ARG A 75 -18.08 -25.99 -11.21
N ALA A 76 -19.04 -26.26 -10.32
CA ALA A 76 -19.33 -25.40 -9.19
C ALA A 76 -18.12 -25.23 -8.25
N GLU A 77 -17.40 -26.32 -7.96
CA GLU A 77 -16.29 -26.32 -6.98
C GLU A 77 -15.16 -25.33 -7.34
N PRO A 78 -14.53 -25.35 -8.53
CA PRO A 78 -13.54 -24.32 -8.90
C PRO A 78 -14.09 -22.89 -8.92
N ALA A 79 -15.36 -22.72 -9.32
CA ALA A 79 -16.01 -21.41 -9.32
C ALA A 79 -16.22 -20.88 -7.89
N ILE A 80 -16.61 -21.75 -6.95
CA ILE A 80 -16.75 -21.43 -5.53
C ILE A 80 -15.39 -21.08 -4.92
N ARG A 81 -14.30 -21.78 -5.25
CA ARG A 81 -12.95 -21.40 -4.76
C ARG A 81 -12.53 -20.00 -5.24
N SER A 82 -12.87 -19.65 -6.48
CA SER A 82 -12.65 -18.30 -7.01
C SER A 82 -13.52 -17.26 -6.29
N LEU A 83 -14.77 -17.60 -5.97
CA LEU A 83 -15.65 -16.77 -5.16
C LEU A 83 -15.07 -16.58 -3.75
N ASP A 84 -14.62 -17.65 -3.09
CA ASP A 84 -13.99 -17.61 -1.77
C ASP A 84 -12.79 -16.66 -1.76
N ALA A 85 -11.87 -16.81 -2.70
CA ALA A 85 -10.68 -15.96 -2.80
C ALA A 85 -11.05 -14.48 -2.98
N ARG A 86 -12.04 -14.18 -3.82
CA ARG A 86 -12.53 -12.79 -4.00
C ARG A 86 -13.14 -12.22 -2.73
N PHE A 87 -13.93 -13.02 -2.01
CA PHE A 87 -14.59 -12.57 -0.79
C PHE A 87 -13.63 -12.46 0.40
N TRP A 88 -12.61 -13.33 0.50
CA TRP A 88 -11.49 -13.14 1.43
C TRP A 88 -10.72 -11.85 1.15
N SER A 89 -10.43 -11.56 -0.12
CA SER A 89 -9.79 -10.30 -0.51
C SER A 89 -10.61 -9.08 -0.07
N ARG A 90 -11.94 -9.13 -0.22
CA ARG A 90 -12.86 -8.07 0.23
C ARG A 90 -12.92 -7.96 1.75
N ALA A 91 -13.01 -9.09 2.46
CA ALA A 91 -13.08 -9.12 3.92
C ALA A 91 -11.80 -8.56 4.55
N MET A 92 -10.62 -8.90 4.03
CA MET A 92 -9.35 -8.34 4.51
C MET A 92 -9.25 -6.83 4.31
N ARG A 93 -9.79 -6.29 3.20
CA ARG A 93 -9.83 -4.83 2.93
C ARG A 93 -10.72 -4.05 3.89
N LEU A 94 -11.59 -4.71 4.64
CA LEU A 94 -12.33 -4.06 5.73
C LEU A 94 -11.43 -3.79 6.94
N THR A 95 -10.28 -4.45 7.01
CA THR A 95 -9.28 -4.31 8.07
C THR A 95 -8.04 -3.61 7.54
N ASP A 96 -7.16 -3.18 8.43
CA ASP A 96 -5.84 -2.65 8.12
C ASP A 96 -4.72 -3.71 8.25
N VAL A 97 -5.07 -4.98 8.45
CA VAL A 97 -4.10 -6.05 8.74
C VAL A 97 -3.09 -6.21 7.61
N LEU A 98 -3.53 -6.17 6.34
CA LEU A 98 -2.64 -6.34 5.19
C LEU A 98 -1.54 -5.27 5.13
N ASP A 99 -1.86 -4.07 5.59
CA ASP A 99 -0.91 -2.98 5.68
C ASP A 99 0.09 -3.17 6.83
N LEU A 100 -0.26 -3.92 7.86
CA LEU A 100 0.65 -4.17 8.97
C LEU A 100 1.51 -5.41 8.74
N MET A 101 1.08 -6.33 7.89
CA MET A 101 1.78 -7.59 7.63
C MET A 101 3.21 -7.38 7.08
N PRO A 102 4.17 -8.21 7.52
CA PRO A 102 5.47 -8.32 6.86
C PRO A 102 5.34 -8.70 5.39
N ALA A 103 6.34 -8.34 4.59
CA ALA A 103 6.32 -8.55 3.14
C ALA A 103 6.07 -10.01 2.75
N GLU A 104 6.70 -10.98 3.41
CA GLU A 104 6.52 -12.41 3.14
C GLU A 104 5.08 -12.87 3.38
N ALA A 105 4.50 -12.53 4.54
CA ALA A 105 3.12 -12.88 4.87
C ALA A 105 2.10 -12.27 3.89
N ARG A 106 2.31 -11.00 3.52
CA ARG A 106 1.49 -10.29 2.53
C ARG A 106 1.61 -10.90 1.12
N ASN A 107 2.81 -11.33 0.73
CA ASN A 107 3.06 -11.98 -0.56
C ASN A 107 2.41 -13.37 -0.60
N GLU A 108 2.52 -14.14 0.47
CA GLU A 108 1.87 -15.45 0.58
C GLU A 108 0.35 -15.32 0.54
N TRP A 109 -0.22 -14.36 1.26
CA TRP A 109 -1.65 -14.04 1.18
C TRP A 109 -2.06 -13.70 -0.27
N SER A 110 -1.30 -12.82 -0.94
CA SER A 110 -1.56 -12.44 -2.32
C SER A 110 -1.48 -13.63 -3.29
N ARG A 111 -0.56 -14.57 -3.04
CA ARG A 111 -0.42 -15.81 -3.80
C ARG A 111 -1.64 -16.72 -3.61
N GLN A 112 -2.08 -16.95 -2.38
CA GLN A 112 -3.27 -17.78 -2.08
C GLN A 112 -4.53 -17.23 -2.75
N ILE A 113 -4.71 -15.91 -2.74
CA ILE A 113 -5.84 -15.24 -3.41
C ILE A 113 -5.77 -15.46 -4.93
N LYS A 114 -4.60 -15.25 -5.56
CA LYS A 114 -4.42 -15.44 -7.00
C LYS A 114 -4.59 -16.89 -7.44
N ALA A 115 -4.18 -17.84 -6.61
CA ALA A 115 -4.25 -19.27 -6.89
C ALA A 115 -5.62 -19.89 -6.57
N ASN A 116 -6.56 -19.14 -5.98
CA ASN A 116 -7.82 -19.67 -5.44
C ASN A 116 -7.60 -20.78 -4.40
N GLU A 117 -6.56 -20.63 -3.58
CA GLU A 117 -6.16 -21.58 -2.53
C GLU A 117 -6.56 -21.11 -1.12
N THR A 118 -7.51 -20.18 -1.02
CA THR A 118 -8.03 -19.72 0.26
C THR A 118 -8.92 -20.78 0.92
N PRO A 119 -9.05 -20.79 2.25
CA PRO A 119 -10.06 -21.60 2.94
C PRO A 119 -11.49 -21.26 2.49
N PRO A 120 -12.47 -22.16 2.67
CA PRO A 120 -13.87 -21.88 2.41
C PRO A 120 -14.34 -20.60 3.13
N PHE A 121 -15.08 -19.74 2.43
CA PHE A 121 -15.53 -18.45 2.97
C PHE A 121 -16.78 -18.60 3.85
N GLU A 122 -16.63 -19.33 4.97
CA GLU A 122 -17.71 -19.59 5.92
C GLU A 122 -17.73 -18.53 7.04
N PRO A 123 -18.92 -18.01 7.45
CA PRO A 123 -19.00 -16.88 8.37
C PRO A 123 -18.24 -17.04 9.69
N ALA A 124 -18.30 -18.24 10.30
CA ALA A 124 -17.60 -18.52 11.55
C ALA A 124 -16.07 -18.48 11.35
N THR A 125 -15.57 -19.14 10.30
CA THR A 125 -14.15 -19.17 9.94
C THR A 125 -13.62 -17.78 9.62
N VAL A 126 -14.37 -17.00 8.82
CA VAL A 126 -13.98 -15.64 8.45
C VAL A 126 -13.84 -14.75 9.69
N ARG A 127 -14.83 -14.77 10.59
CA ARG A 127 -14.77 -13.98 11.83
C ARG A 127 -13.59 -14.40 12.71
N ALA A 128 -13.40 -15.70 12.92
CA ALA A 128 -12.32 -16.21 13.76
C ALA A 128 -10.92 -15.84 13.21
N THR A 129 -10.72 -15.99 11.89
CA THR A 129 -9.47 -15.62 11.23
C THR A 129 -9.21 -14.12 11.33
N LEU A 130 -10.21 -13.29 11.02
CA LEU A 130 -10.07 -11.83 11.10
C LEU A 130 -9.79 -11.37 12.54
N GLN A 131 -10.48 -11.93 13.54
CA GLN A 131 -10.21 -11.62 14.95
C GLN A 131 -8.77 -11.98 15.34
N THR A 132 -8.29 -13.16 14.93
CA THR A 132 -6.91 -13.59 15.19
C THR A 132 -5.91 -12.64 14.54
N MET A 133 -6.14 -12.25 13.29
CA MET A 133 -5.28 -11.32 12.57
C MET A 133 -5.28 -9.91 13.18
N ILE A 134 -6.46 -9.44 13.62
CA ILE A 134 -6.60 -8.15 14.30
C ILE A 134 -5.86 -8.16 15.64
N ALA A 135 -5.94 -9.26 16.41
CA ALA A 135 -5.20 -9.40 17.66
C ALA A 135 -3.68 -9.40 17.42
N SER A 136 -3.22 -9.94 16.30
CA SER A 136 -1.79 -9.96 15.92
C SER A 136 -1.28 -8.69 15.25
N ARG A 137 -2.07 -7.61 15.13
CA ARG A 137 -1.68 -6.37 14.42
C ARG A 137 -0.38 -5.77 14.91
N ALA A 138 -0.19 -5.69 16.23
CA ALA A 138 1.04 -5.15 16.83
C ALA A 138 2.26 -6.01 16.48
N GLN A 139 2.11 -7.34 16.52
CA GLN A 139 3.15 -8.29 16.14
C GLN A 139 3.50 -8.17 14.66
N PHE A 140 2.50 -8.14 13.77
CA PHE A 140 2.71 -7.95 12.33
C PHE A 140 3.47 -6.67 12.03
N PHE A 141 3.05 -5.56 12.64
CA PHE A 141 3.73 -4.29 12.44
C PHE A 141 5.18 -4.36 12.92
N ALA A 142 5.44 -4.95 14.08
CA ALA A 142 6.80 -5.10 14.60
C ALA A 142 7.69 -5.99 13.71
N ASP A 143 7.16 -7.12 13.23
CA ASP A 143 7.86 -8.00 12.29
C ASP A 143 8.13 -7.28 10.95
N ARG A 144 7.21 -6.42 10.49
CA ARG A 144 7.40 -5.60 9.29
C ARG A 144 8.55 -4.60 9.48
N VAL A 145 8.60 -3.92 10.63
CA VAL A 145 9.69 -2.98 10.96
C VAL A 145 11.03 -3.72 11.12
N ASP A 146 11.03 -4.89 11.74
CA ASP A 146 12.23 -5.70 11.94
C ASP A 146 12.81 -6.21 10.61
N GLY A 147 11.96 -6.78 9.74
CA GLY A 147 12.38 -7.21 8.41
C GLY A 147 12.88 -6.06 7.53
N LEU A 148 12.25 -4.88 7.62
CA LEU A 148 12.72 -3.67 6.95
C LEU A 148 14.09 -3.23 7.48
N PHE A 149 14.26 -3.19 8.80
CA PHE A 149 15.52 -2.81 9.43
C PHE A 149 16.65 -3.77 9.07
N PHE A 150 16.39 -5.08 9.10
CA PHE A 150 17.36 -6.09 8.70
C PHE A 150 17.81 -5.87 7.25
N ASN A 151 16.88 -5.75 6.31
CA ASN A 151 17.22 -5.54 4.90
C ASN A 151 17.93 -4.20 4.64
N LEU A 152 17.55 -3.13 5.34
CA LEU A 152 18.22 -1.84 5.24
C LEU A 152 19.61 -1.84 5.88
N SER A 153 19.84 -2.64 6.93
CA SER A 153 21.09 -2.65 7.70
C SER A 153 22.13 -3.63 7.14
N ASP A 154 21.72 -4.80 6.64
CA ASP A 154 22.61 -5.88 6.22
C ASP A 154 23.37 -5.57 4.91
N HIS A 155 22.80 -4.74 4.04
CA HIS A 155 23.36 -4.51 2.70
C HIS A 155 24.55 -3.54 2.60
N HIS A 156 24.95 -2.88 3.69
CA HIS A 156 26.08 -1.95 3.64
C HIS A 156 26.86 -1.92 4.96
N ALA A 157 28.19 -2.09 4.90
CA ALA A 157 29.05 -2.24 6.07
C ALA A 157 29.05 -1.05 7.05
N THR A 158 28.62 0.13 6.59
CA THR A 158 28.54 1.35 7.44
C THR A 158 27.15 1.57 8.05
N ASN A 159 26.19 0.70 7.80
CA ASN A 159 24.89 0.77 8.46
C ASN A 159 25.04 0.41 9.94
N SER A 160 24.30 1.10 10.80
CA SER A 160 24.35 0.85 12.24
C SER A 160 23.32 -0.22 12.63
N PRO A 161 23.73 -1.30 13.31
CA PRO A 161 22.79 -2.33 13.80
C PRO A 161 22.00 -1.85 15.03
N GLU A 162 22.32 -0.68 15.60
CA GLU A 162 21.74 -0.19 16.85
C GLU A 162 20.42 0.60 16.67
N GLY A 163 19.78 0.53 15.50
CA GLY A 163 18.46 1.13 15.22
C GLY A 163 18.45 2.28 14.21
N PHE A 164 17.26 2.82 13.95
CA PHE A 164 17.02 4.00 13.13
C PHE A 164 17.48 5.26 13.89
N TYR A 165 18.72 5.72 13.67
CA TYR A 165 19.19 7.00 14.21
C TYR A 165 20.36 7.60 13.44
N LYS A 166 20.99 6.81 12.58
CA LYS A 166 22.04 7.22 11.65
C LYS A 166 21.57 6.97 10.22
N ARG A 167 22.38 7.46 9.30
CA ARG A 167 22.25 7.22 7.86
C ARG A 167 22.20 5.71 7.57
N MET A 168 21.18 5.30 6.82
CA MET A 168 21.10 3.98 6.20
C MET A 168 21.47 4.11 4.73
N ILE A 169 22.10 3.09 4.16
CA ILE A 169 22.56 3.12 2.78
C ILE A 169 21.98 1.93 2.02
N ILE A 170 21.32 2.23 0.90
CA ILE A 170 20.91 1.23 -0.08
C ILE A 170 21.93 1.26 -1.22
N ALA A 171 22.56 0.12 -1.48
CA ALA A 171 23.44 -0.06 -2.63
C ALA A 171 22.66 -0.51 -3.87
N TRP A 172 23.27 -0.40 -5.05
CA TRP A 172 22.72 -0.89 -6.32
C TRP A 172 21.39 -0.27 -6.73
N MET A 173 21.17 0.99 -6.35
CA MET A 173 20.03 1.80 -6.80
C MET A 173 20.06 2.10 -8.30
N ARG A 174 21.17 1.81 -8.98
CA ARG A 174 21.30 1.87 -10.43
C ARG A 174 21.63 0.47 -10.97
N THR A 175 20.99 0.11 -12.08
CA THR A 175 21.30 -1.09 -12.84
C THR A 175 22.63 -0.94 -13.58
N GLY A 176 23.17 -2.04 -14.12
CA GLY A 176 24.39 -2.01 -14.94
C GLY A 176 24.26 -1.15 -16.22
N TYR A 177 23.03 -0.87 -16.66
CA TYR A 177 22.72 0.00 -17.79
C TYR A 177 22.52 1.48 -17.37
N GLY A 178 22.71 1.78 -16.10
CA GLY A 178 22.66 3.15 -15.57
C GLY A 178 21.27 3.65 -15.18
N ALA A 179 20.19 2.91 -15.48
CA ALA A 179 18.82 3.20 -15.07
C ALA A 179 18.57 2.93 -13.58
N LEU A 180 17.52 3.50 -13.00
CA LEU A 180 17.11 3.24 -11.62
C LEU A 180 16.73 1.76 -11.43
N CYS A 181 17.13 1.16 -10.31
CA CYS A 181 16.74 -0.21 -9.95
C CYS A 181 15.42 -0.19 -9.18
N HIS A 182 14.33 -0.58 -9.85
CA HIS A 182 13.00 -0.64 -9.24
C HIS A 182 12.87 -1.67 -8.11
N GLU A 183 13.68 -2.73 -8.12
CA GLU A 183 13.68 -3.68 -6.99
C GLU A 183 14.22 -3.02 -5.72
N ARG A 184 15.25 -2.17 -5.84
CA ARG A 184 15.83 -1.45 -4.70
C ARG A 184 14.97 -0.28 -4.23
N SER A 185 14.17 0.33 -5.10
CA SER A 185 13.25 1.39 -4.69
C SER A 185 12.14 0.89 -3.76
N PHE A 186 11.81 -0.41 -3.76
CA PHE A 186 10.87 -0.98 -2.80
C PHE A 186 11.32 -0.84 -1.33
N PHE A 187 12.64 -0.82 -1.05
CA PHE A 187 13.11 -0.56 0.32
C PHE A 187 12.79 0.86 0.78
N VAL A 188 12.87 1.84 -0.12
CA VAL A 188 12.45 3.23 0.17
C VAL A 188 10.94 3.28 0.38
N HIS A 189 10.20 2.57 -0.47
CA HIS A 189 8.74 2.52 -0.41
C HIS A 189 8.23 1.89 0.90
N ASP A 190 8.78 0.74 1.29
CA ASP A 190 8.40 0.08 2.54
C ASP A 190 8.72 0.95 3.76
N LEU A 191 9.84 1.69 3.75
CA LEU A 191 10.14 2.66 4.80
C LEU A 191 9.11 3.78 4.85
N ARG A 192 8.69 4.33 3.70
CA ARG A 192 7.60 5.33 3.65
C ARG A 192 6.28 4.77 4.18
N CYS A 193 5.91 3.53 3.85
CA CYS A 193 4.70 2.89 4.37
C CYS A 193 4.71 2.79 5.90
N VAL A 194 5.82 2.31 6.49
CA VAL A 194 5.94 2.19 7.94
C VAL A 194 5.90 3.56 8.61
N ILE A 195 6.59 4.57 8.05
CA ILE A 195 6.57 5.95 8.55
C ILE A 195 5.15 6.52 8.53
N ALA A 196 4.40 6.27 7.45
CA ALA A 196 3.05 6.80 7.27
C ALA A 196 2.05 6.30 8.31
N LYS A 197 2.31 5.14 8.95
CA LYS A 197 1.50 4.66 10.08
C LYS A 197 1.57 5.57 11.30
N PHE A 198 2.67 6.31 11.51
CA PHE A 198 2.77 7.27 12.61
C PHE A 198 2.09 8.62 12.33
N SER A 199 1.84 8.95 11.06
CA SER A 199 1.21 10.22 10.65
C SER A 199 -0.27 10.08 10.33
N GLY A 200 -0.80 8.86 10.22
CA GLY A 200 -2.20 8.62 9.87
C GLY A 200 -2.57 9.04 8.44
N ARG A 201 -1.57 9.20 7.56
CA ARG A 201 -1.73 9.70 6.18
C ARG A 201 -2.23 8.65 5.17
N GLY A 202 -2.49 7.42 5.63
CA GLY A 202 -2.71 6.25 4.78
C GLY A 202 -1.39 5.63 4.29
N GLU A 203 -1.45 4.63 3.40
CA GLU A 203 -0.24 4.10 2.76
C GLU A 203 0.04 4.79 1.42
N PRO A 204 1.30 5.14 1.11
CA PRO A 204 1.65 5.61 -0.22
C PRO A 204 1.42 4.51 -1.26
N PRO A 205 0.95 4.83 -2.47
CA PRO A 205 1.15 3.96 -3.63
C PRO A 205 2.64 3.75 -3.93
N SER A 206 3.02 2.55 -4.37
CA SER A 206 4.40 2.25 -4.77
C SER A 206 4.86 3.06 -5.98
N SER A 207 3.93 3.36 -6.89
CA SER A 207 4.13 4.24 -8.05
C SER A 207 4.67 5.62 -7.65
N LEU A 208 4.15 6.22 -6.57
CA LEU A 208 4.60 7.53 -6.09
C LEU A 208 6.07 7.52 -5.68
N THR A 209 6.49 6.47 -4.96
CA THR A 209 7.89 6.36 -4.54
C THR A 209 8.81 6.16 -5.74
N ASN A 210 8.39 5.31 -6.68
CA ASN A 210 9.16 5.06 -7.90
C ASN A 210 9.28 6.33 -8.74
N ARG A 211 8.19 7.06 -8.99
CA ARG A 211 8.20 8.29 -9.79
C ARG A 211 9.10 9.36 -9.17
N ALA A 212 9.00 9.58 -7.86
CA ALA A 212 9.85 10.56 -7.18
C ALA A 212 11.35 10.22 -7.27
N LEU A 213 11.71 8.94 -7.14
CA LEU A 213 13.09 8.49 -7.30
C LEU A 213 13.57 8.57 -8.76
N GLU A 214 12.69 8.21 -9.70
CA GLU A 214 12.95 8.27 -11.14
C GLU A 214 13.17 9.72 -11.59
N GLN A 215 12.37 10.67 -11.08
CA GLN A 215 12.53 12.08 -11.36
C GLN A 215 13.90 12.60 -10.87
N ILE A 216 14.26 12.34 -9.62
CA ILE A 216 15.60 12.68 -9.07
C ILE A 216 16.71 12.10 -9.96
N HIS A 217 16.53 10.88 -10.44
CA HIS A 217 17.48 10.19 -11.30
C HIS A 217 17.60 10.83 -12.69
N GLN A 218 16.47 11.13 -13.33
CA GLN A 218 16.38 11.70 -14.68
C GLN A 218 16.84 13.16 -14.73
N ASP A 219 16.54 13.93 -13.69
CA ASP A 219 17.02 15.31 -13.52
C ASP A 219 18.53 15.36 -13.26
N GLY A 220 19.14 14.22 -12.95
CA GLY A 220 20.55 14.12 -12.64
C GLY A 220 20.91 14.80 -11.32
N ASP A 221 19.94 14.98 -10.41
CA ASP A 221 20.08 15.69 -9.14
C ASP A 221 20.79 14.85 -8.07
N PHE A 222 21.95 14.31 -8.45
CA PHE A 222 22.74 13.43 -7.61
C PHE A 222 23.49 14.24 -6.56
N GLY A 223 23.49 13.70 -5.34
CA GLY A 223 24.24 14.29 -4.24
C GLY A 223 23.48 15.40 -3.51
N ASN A 224 22.20 15.62 -3.81
CA ASN A 224 21.35 16.55 -3.06
C ASN A 224 20.36 15.81 -2.17
N TRP A 225 19.97 16.44 -1.06
CA TRP A 225 18.98 15.89 -0.15
C TRP A 225 17.59 16.24 -0.63
N HIS A 226 16.73 15.23 -0.75
CA HIS A 226 15.33 15.38 -1.08
C HIS A 226 14.49 14.95 0.12
N GLU A 227 13.63 15.84 0.59
CA GLU A 227 12.69 15.55 1.67
C GLU A 227 11.44 14.86 1.12
N PHE A 228 10.93 13.92 1.91
CA PHE A 228 9.73 13.15 1.66
C PHE A 228 8.82 13.26 2.88
N ASP A 229 7.51 13.21 2.64
CA ASP A 229 6.49 13.02 3.67
C ASP A 229 6.62 14.01 4.85
N GLY A 230 6.65 15.30 4.55
CA GLY A 230 6.74 16.38 5.53
C GLY A 230 8.10 16.50 6.21
N GLY A 231 9.15 15.89 5.65
CA GLY A 231 10.49 15.86 6.24
C GLY A 231 10.75 14.61 7.10
N ALA A 232 9.76 13.72 7.23
CA ALA A 232 9.86 12.47 7.98
C ALA A 232 10.97 11.55 7.45
N LEU A 233 11.20 11.58 6.14
CA LEU A 233 12.30 10.91 5.48
C LEU A 233 13.04 11.93 4.60
N ARG A 234 14.36 11.84 4.54
CA ARG A 234 15.12 12.44 3.44
C ARG A 234 16.02 11.42 2.81
N LEU A 235 16.28 11.58 1.51
CA LEU A 235 17.18 10.72 0.78
C LEU A 235 18.10 11.49 -0.15
N LYS A 236 19.24 10.89 -0.48
CA LYS A 236 20.26 11.44 -1.36
C LYS A 236 20.80 10.35 -2.27
N LEU A 237 20.50 10.44 -3.56
CA LEU A 237 20.94 9.50 -4.59
C LEU A 237 22.33 9.90 -5.11
N PHE A 238 23.22 8.94 -5.29
CA PHE A 238 24.57 9.17 -5.82
C PHE A 238 24.74 8.54 -7.19
N LYS A 239 25.58 9.17 -8.03
CA LYS A 239 25.96 8.63 -9.34
C LYS A 239 26.52 7.22 -9.26
N VAL A 240 27.18 6.85 -8.15
CA VAL A 240 27.75 5.50 -7.96
C VAL A 240 26.69 4.41 -7.78
N GLY A 241 25.41 4.79 -7.61
CA GLY A 241 24.31 3.86 -7.38
C GLY A 241 24.04 3.58 -5.90
N THR A 242 24.54 4.39 -4.97
CA THR A 242 24.11 4.38 -3.57
C THR A 242 22.99 5.39 -3.33
N CYS A 243 22.07 5.08 -2.42
CA CYS A 243 21.11 6.02 -1.88
C CYS A 243 21.27 6.08 -0.36
N HIS A 244 21.48 7.29 0.16
CA HIS A 244 21.56 7.52 1.60
C HIS A 244 20.16 7.93 2.09
N LEU A 245 19.68 7.27 3.14
CA LEU A 245 18.40 7.52 3.78
C LEU A 245 18.62 8.02 5.21
N GLU A 246 17.86 9.03 5.61
CA GLU A 246 17.84 9.53 6.98
C GLU A 246 16.39 9.78 7.42
N VAL A 247 15.98 9.09 8.48
CA VAL A 247 14.66 9.26 9.11
C VAL A 247 14.73 10.41 10.11
N HIS A 248 13.66 11.20 10.18
CA HIS A 248 13.56 12.31 11.13
C HIS A 248 13.65 11.77 12.56
N PRO A 249 14.42 12.39 13.48
CA PRO A 249 14.60 11.86 14.84
C PRO A 249 13.30 11.57 15.61
N ASP A 250 12.24 12.39 15.42
CA ASP A 250 10.92 12.18 16.04
C ASP A 250 10.16 10.95 15.51
N VAL A 251 10.51 10.46 14.32
CA VAL A 251 9.97 9.22 13.76
C VAL A 251 10.88 8.05 14.12
N ALA A 252 12.19 8.29 14.09
CA ALA A 252 13.21 7.27 14.30
C ALA A 252 13.14 6.63 15.69
N TYR A 253 12.92 7.43 16.76
CA TYR A 253 12.79 6.85 18.10
C TYR A 253 11.53 5.96 18.25
N ARG A 254 10.44 6.29 17.54
CA ARG A 254 9.20 5.49 17.55
C ARG A 254 9.42 4.15 16.84
N LEU A 255 10.08 4.16 15.69
CA LEU A 255 10.51 2.93 15.01
C LEU A 255 11.40 2.07 15.91
N ASN A 256 12.33 2.70 16.64
CA ASN A 256 13.21 2.01 17.59
C ASN A 256 12.46 1.43 18.80
N MET A 257 11.38 2.06 19.25
CA MET A 257 10.50 1.48 20.29
C MET A 257 9.83 0.19 19.77
N VAL A 258 9.38 0.19 18.52
CA VAL A 258 8.79 -1.00 17.88
C VAL A 258 9.83 -2.12 17.74
N LEU A 259 11.03 -1.81 17.21
CA LEU A 259 12.14 -2.77 17.14
C LEU A 259 12.52 -3.31 18.52
N ALA A 260 12.56 -2.44 19.54
CA ALA A 260 12.89 -2.82 20.90
C ALA A 260 11.83 -3.73 21.54
N TRP A 261 10.56 -3.58 21.19
CA TRP A 261 9.53 -4.51 21.67
C TRP A 261 9.74 -5.91 21.10
N ARG A 262 10.11 -6.00 19.82
CA ARG A 262 10.40 -7.27 19.16
C ARG A 262 11.71 -7.90 19.62
N ASN A 263 12.74 -7.07 19.80
CA ASN A 263 14.11 -7.44 20.12
C ASN A 263 14.69 -6.55 21.25
N PRO A 264 14.31 -6.80 22.53
CA PRO A 264 14.59 -5.89 23.65
C PRO A 264 16.04 -5.66 24.01
N THR A 265 16.97 -6.50 23.56
CA THR A 265 18.41 -6.35 23.83
C THR A 265 19.17 -5.70 22.68
N ALA A 266 18.58 -5.62 21.48
CA ALA A 266 19.26 -5.16 20.27
C ALA A 266 19.40 -3.63 20.18
N ILE A 267 18.42 -2.88 20.70
CA ILE A 267 18.34 -1.43 20.51
C ILE A 267 18.73 -0.67 21.78
N PRO A 268 19.82 0.12 21.84
CA PRO A 268 20.15 0.89 23.04
C PRO A 268 19.04 1.83 23.54
N ALA A 269 18.86 1.95 24.86
CA ALA A 269 17.79 2.75 25.47
C ALA A 269 17.82 4.24 25.07
N ARG A 270 18.99 4.78 24.73
CA ARG A 270 19.16 6.16 24.22
C ARG A 270 18.42 6.42 22.90
N PHE A 271 18.21 5.39 22.08
CA PHE A 271 17.55 5.50 20.78
C PHE A 271 16.04 5.25 20.84
N ARG A 272 15.51 4.90 22.01
CA ARG A 272 14.08 4.66 22.27
C ARG A 272 13.39 5.85 22.96
N LYS A 273 14.08 6.99 23.07
CA LYS A 273 13.58 8.19 23.75
C LYS A 273 13.37 9.30 22.72
N ALA A 274 12.36 10.11 22.96
CA ALA A 274 12.14 11.31 22.16
C ALA A 274 13.40 12.19 22.15
N PRO A 275 13.82 12.69 20.97
CA PRO A 275 14.98 13.55 20.87
C PRO A 275 14.71 14.89 21.55
N ALA A 276 15.78 15.55 22.03
CA ALA A 276 15.67 16.94 22.46
C ALA A 276 15.40 17.83 21.23
N ARG A 277 14.50 18.81 21.34
CA ARG A 277 14.12 19.71 20.23
C ARG A 277 15.33 20.40 19.59
N GLU A 278 16.33 20.75 20.39
CA GLU A 278 17.59 21.38 19.95
C GLU A 278 18.45 20.49 19.05
N LYS A 279 18.18 19.18 19.00
CA LYS A 279 18.91 18.20 18.17
C LYS A 279 18.22 17.88 16.85
N LEU A 280 17.07 18.52 16.58
CA LEU A 280 16.36 18.36 15.32
C LEU A 280 17.04 19.22 14.25
N ASP A 281 17.48 18.58 13.16
CA ASP A 281 18.23 19.23 12.09
C ASP A 281 17.33 19.77 10.96
N ARG A 282 16.03 19.49 11.03
CA ARG A 282 15.02 19.92 10.05
C ARG A 282 13.62 19.90 10.68
N PRO A 283 12.63 20.63 10.12
CA PRO A 283 11.25 20.56 10.59
C PRO A 283 10.59 19.26 10.16
N LEU A 284 9.71 18.74 11.03
CA LEU A 284 8.70 17.75 10.66
C LEU A 284 7.37 18.47 10.53
N ARG A 285 6.77 18.42 9.35
CA ARG A 285 5.57 19.18 9.00
C ARG A 285 4.33 18.30 9.08
N ASP A 286 3.28 18.86 9.68
CA ASP A 286 1.95 18.25 9.77
C ASP A 286 1.05 18.73 8.62
N GLY A 287 -0.22 18.28 8.60
CA GLY A 287 -1.21 18.73 7.60
C GLY A 287 -0.98 18.18 6.20
N LEU A 288 -0.30 17.03 6.09
CA LEU A 288 0.01 16.42 4.81
C LEU A 288 -1.24 15.90 4.09
N VAL A 289 -1.28 16.04 2.77
CA VAL A 289 -2.35 15.52 1.91
C VAL A 289 -2.38 13.99 2.02
N HIS A 290 -3.54 13.42 2.38
CA HIS A 290 -3.73 11.98 2.53
C HIS A 290 -3.41 11.22 1.22
N PHE A 291 -2.77 10.06 1.31
CA PHE A 291 -2.34 9.32 0.11
C PHE A 291 -3.51 8.87 -0.78
N ASP A 292 -4.68 8.59 -0.20
CA ASP A 292 -5.89 8.27 -0.99
C ASP A 292 -6.35 9.43 -1.88
N ILE A 293 -6.12 10.69 -1.46
CA ILE A 293 -6.43 11.87 -2.28
C ILE A 293 -5.48 11.90 -3.46
N ILE A 294 -4.18 11.75 -3.21
CA ILE A 294 -3.14 11.75 -4.24
C ILE A 294 -3.41 10.62 -5.24
N ALA A 295 -3.59 9.39 -4.75
CA ALA A 295 -3.90 8.21 -5.57
C ALA A 295 -5.20 8.36 -6.36
N GLY A 296 -6.17 9.12 -5.84
CA GLY A 296 -7.39 9.47 -6.55
C GLY A 296 -7.15 10.41 -7.72
N ILE A 297 -6.34 11.45 -7.52
CA ILE A 297 -5.97 12.44 -8.56
C ILE A 297 -5.11 11.80 -9.65
N GLU A 298 -4.19 10.90 -9.29
CA GLU A 298 -3.32 10.18 -10.23
C GLU A 298 -4.06 9.34 -11.28
N LYS A 299 -5.33 8.98 -11.03
CA LYS A 299 -6.15 8.28 -12.03
C LYS A 299 -6.54 9.19 -13.20
N GLY A 300 -6.36 10.50 -13.04
CA GLY A 300 -6.65 11.48 -14.06
C GLY A 300 -5.52 11.64 -15.07
N LEU A 301 -5.88 11.93 -16.31
CA LEU A 301 -4.96 12.30 -17.36
C LEU A 301 -4.79 13.82 -17.36
N PHE A 302 -3.55 14.30 -17.17
CA PHE A 302 -3.25 15.73 -17.20
C PHE A 302 -3.06 16.23 -18.64
N SER A 303 -3.49 17.46 -18.90
CA SER A 303 -3.10 18.20 -20.11
C SER A 303 -1.60 18.50 -20.10
N PRO A 304 -0.97 18.70 -21.28
CA PRO A 304 0.48 18.96 -21.35
C PRO A 304 0.94 20.21 -20.59
N ASP A 305 0.06 21.20 -20.42
CA ASP A 305 0.32 22.41 -19.63
C ASP A 305 0.01 22.24 -18.13
N GLY A 306 -0.51 21.08 -17.71
CA GLY A 306 -0.86 20.76 -16.33
C GLY A 306 -2.03 21.54 -15.72
N HIS A 307 -2.70 22.39 -16.50
CA HIS A 307 -3.82 23.22 -16.02
C HIS A 307 -5.16 22.47 -16.02
N ARG A 308 -5.25 21.30 -16.66
CA ARG A 308 -6.46 20.50 -16.74
C ARG A 308 -6.18 19.04 -16.46
N VAL A 309 -7.08 18.38 -15.73
CA VAL A 309 -7.04 16.93 -15.49
C VAL A 309 -8.39 16.30 -15.87
N PHE A 310 -8.34 15.16 -16.56
CA PHE A 310 -9.49 14.44 -17.10
C PHE A 310 -9.63 13.09 -16.42
N PHE A 311 -10.85 12.74 -15.98
CA PHE A 311 -11.15 11.44 -15.39
C PHE A 311 -12.14 10.66 -16.26
N THR A 312 -11.89 9.36 -16.43
CA THR A 312 -12.81 8.45 -17.12
C THR A 312 -14.03 8.11 -16.27
N ASP A 313 -13.82 8.02 -14.96
CA ASP A 313 -14.81 7.64 -13.96
C ASP A 313 -15.00 8.77 -12.94
N SER A 314 -16.11 8.74 -12.21
CA SER A 314 -16.32 9.66 -11.09
C SER A 314 -15.23 9.49 -10.03
N VAL A 315 -14.64 10.61 -9.60
CA VAL A 315 -13.72 10.65 -8.46
C VAL A 315 -14.48 10.60 -7.13
N SER A 316 -13.79 10.23 -6.04
CA SER A 316 -14.40 10.20 -4.71
C SER A 316 -14.72 11.60 -4.19
N ALA A 317 -15.68 11.71 -3.27
CA ALA A 317 -16.05 12.99 -2.65
C ALA A 317 -14.86 13.70 -1.99
N MET A 318 -13.94 12.96 -1.37
CA MET A 318 -12.73 13.51 -0.76
C MET A 318 -11.79 14.15 -1.79
N VAL A 319 -11.64 13.52 -2.96
CA VAL A 319 -10.80 14.02 -4.07
C VAL A 319 -11.47 15.24 -4.72
N THR A 320 -12.78 15.20 -4.93
CA THR A 320 -13.58 16.36 -5.38
C THR A 320 -13.41 17.56 -4.46
N GLU A 321 -13.63 17.37 -3.16
CA GLU A 321 -13.53 18.45 -2.17
C GLU A 321 -12.10 19.02 -2.11
N PHE A 322 -11.08 18.16 -2.19
CA PHE A 322 -9.70 18.60 -2.28
C PHE A 322 -9.44 19.46 -3.52
N MET A 323 -9.82 19.00 -4.72
CA MET A 323 -9.61 19.78 -5.95
C MET A 323 -10.36 21.12 -5.93
N GLN A 324 -11.57 21.18 -5.37
CA GLN A 324 -12.30 22.45 -5.18
C GLN A 324 -11.57 23.40 -4.23
N ARG A 325 -11.02 22.89 -3.12
CA ARG A 325 -10.22 23.68 -2.17
C ARG A 325 -8.94 24.22 -2.80
N GLN A 326 -8.39 23.51 -3.79
CA GLN A 326 -7.25 23.97 -4.59
C GLN A 326 -7.66 24.91 -5.73
N GLY A 327 -8.90 25.42 -5.75
CA GLY A 327 -9.38 26.36 -6.78
C GLY A 327 -9.82 25.71 -8.09
N GLY A 328 -9.79 24.38 -8.17
CA GLY A 328 -10.21 23.63 -9.35
C GLY A 328 -11.70 23.81 -9.65
N LYS A 329 -12.00 24.16 -10.91
CA LYS A 329 -13.36 24.29 -11.43
C LYS A 329 -13.72 23.04 -12.22
N GLN A 330 -14.78 22.36 -11.80
CA GLN A 330 -15.26 21.17 -12.49
C GLN A 330 -16.00 21.54 -13.77
N ASP A 331 -15.62 20.90 -14.88
CA ASP A 331 -16.28 20.99 -16.19
C ASP A 331 -16.46 19.57 -16.75
N GLY A 332 -17.68 19.04 -16.62
CA GLY A 332 -17.98 17.64 -16.96
C GLY A 332 -17.11 16.64 -16.18
N GLY A 333 -16.42 15.76 -16.91
CA GLY A 333 -15.46 14.78 -16.37
C GLY A 333 -14.05 15.33 -16.12
N SER A 334 -13.86 16.66 -16.21
CA SER A 334 -12.55 17.30 -16.08
C SER A 334 -12.54 18.41 -15.03
N TRP A 335 -11.34 18.77 -14.59
CA TRP A 335 -11.09 19.84 -13.64
C TRP A 335 -10.07 20.80 -14.23
N GLN A 336 -10.39 22.09 -14.20
CA GLN A 336 -9.56 23.18 -14.69
C GLN A 336 -9.02 24.02 -13.53
N PHE A 337 -7.72 24.31 -13.56
CA PHE A 337 -7.01 25.17 -12.63
C PHE A 337 -6.49 26.41 -13.38
N ASP A 338 -6.28 27.50 -12.64
CA ASP A 338 -5.69 28.76 -13.12
C ASP A 338 -4.15 28.77 -13.03
N TYR A 339 -3.55 27.68 -12.58
CA TYR A 339 -2.12 27.42 -12.51
C TYR A 339 -1.80 25.98 -12.96
N ASP A 340 -0.51 25.69 -13.13
CA ASP A 340 -0.02 24.33 -13.43
C ASP A 340 -0.17 23.43 -12.19
N PHE A 341 -1.36 22.85 -12.05
CA PHE A 341 -1.67 21.91 -10.97
C PHE A 341 -0.89 20.60 -11.10
N GLY A 342 -0.47 20.22 -12.31
CA GLY A 342 0.36 19.04 -12.54
C GLY A 342 1.73 19.16 -11.85
N ALA A 343 2.42 20.29 -12.03
CA ALA A 343 3.69 20.57 -11.35
C ALA A 343 3.54 20.57 -9.82
N VAL A 344 2.45 21.14 -9.33
CA VAL A 344 2.10 21.20 -7.91
C VAL A 344 1.83 19.81 -7.35
N LEU A 345 1.13 18.96 -8.10
CA LEU A 345 0.89 17.58 -7.71
C LEU A 345 2.20 16.82 -7.52
N HIS A 346 3.20 16.99 -8.39
CA HIS A 346 4.51 16.34 -8.21
C HIS A 346 5.20 16.72 -6.90
N GLU A 347 5.06 17.98 -6.46
CA GLU A 347 5.58 18.39 -5.15
C GLU A 347 4.79 17.77 -3.99
N ILE A 348 3.45 17.70 -4.10
CA ILE A 348 2.57 17.03 -3.14
C ILE A 348 2.88 15.52 -3.06
N GLU A 349 3.15 14.86 -4.19
CA GLU A 349 3.47 13.43 -4.26
C GLU A 349 4.72 13.08 -3.44
N ARG A 350 5.74 13.94 -3.52
CA ARG A 350 7.00 13.78 -2.79
C ARG A 350 6.89 14.23 -1.33
N SER A 351 6.48 15.48 -1.11
CA SER A 351 6.52 16.11 0.22
C SER A 351 5.25 15.86 1.03
N GLY A 352 4.10 15.65 0.39
CA GLY A 352 2.78 15.67 1.02
C GLY A 352 2.27 17.05 1.38
N LEU A 353 3.03 18.11 1.13
CA LEU A 353 2.64 19.48 1.43
C LEU A 353 1.98 20.10 0.22
N ILE A 354 0.99 20.93 0.47
CA ILE A 354 0.46 21.84 -0.53
C ILE A 354 1.45 23.00 -0.63
N PRO A 355 2.07 23.25 -1.80
CA PRO A 355 2.95 24.39 -1.98
C PRO A 355 2.20 25.69 -1.70
N GLU A 356 2.83 26.65 -1.04
CA GLU A 356 2.27 27.99 -0.91
C GLU A 356 2.28 28.64 -2.31
N HIS A 357 1.13 28.67 -2.98
CA HIS A 357 1.00 29.39 -4.24
C HIS A 357 1.06 30.89 -3.95
N THR A 358 2.07 31.56 -4.52
CA THR A 358 2.25 33.02 -4.50
C THR A 358 1.17 33.74 -5.28
#